data_AF-A0AAU9M9F5-F1
#
_entry.id   AF-A0AAU9M9F5-F1
#
_cell.length_a   1.000
_cell.length_b   1.000
_cell.length_c   1.000
_cell.angle_alpha   90.00
_cell.angle_beta   90.00
_cell.angle_gamma   90.00
#
_symmetry.space_group_name_H-M   'P 1'
#
loop_
_entity.id
_entity.type
_entity.pdbx_description
1 polymer ?
#
loop_
_entity_poly.entity_id
_entity_poly.type
_entity_poly.pdbx_seq_one_letter_code
_entity_poly.pdbx_strand_id
1 'polypeptide(L)'
;MEKVDHGVISIFADITNSHFTNIICLALTLLPHTEICLALVSRTQHTALVSLSIADNHVPTSNRRHHQSPISGSITYKYTSAAVCIPALELSWVPFNSLLVTGKPSTTSVPITVVEGGDGNGFVDHELSNVDPEVSAIIYNEKQRQFRSLELIASENFTSRAVMEAVGSCLTNKYSEGLPGKRYYGGNEHIDELESLCQKRALAAFHLDEQKWGVNVQPLSGSPANFEVYTAILKPHDRIMGLDLPHGGHLSHGFMTPKRRVSGTSIYFESMPYRLDESTGLVDYEMLEKTATLFRPKLIIAGASAYPRDFDYPRMRKIADGVGAFLMMDMAHISGLVAASVVGNPFDYCDIVTTTTHKSLRGPRGGMIFFKKDPVLGIELESAINNAVFPGLQGGPHNHTIGGLAVCLKHAQSPEFKA
;
A
#
# COMPACT_ATOMS: atom_id res chain seq x y z
N MET A 1 12.21 -42.96 13.07
CA MET A 1 12.85 -41.99 12.15
C MET A 1 12.21 -40.65 12.44
N GLU A 2 12.86 -39.90 13.32
CA GLU A 2 12.41 -38.61 13.83
C GLU A 2 12.72 -37.50 12.81
N LYS A 3 11.80 -36.53 12.72
CA LYS A 3 11.94 -35.28 11.97
C LYS A 3 13.00 -34.41 12.64
N VAL A 4 13.92 -33.84 11.86
CA VAL A 4 14.90 -32.85 12.33
C VAL A 4 14.40 -31.45 11.94
N ASP A 5 14.34 -30.56 12.94
CA ASP A 5 14.03 -29.14 12.83
C ASP A 5 15.14 -28.36 12.11
N HIS A 6 14.78 -27.42 11.24
CA HIS A 6 15.70 -26.44 10.66
C HIS A 6 15.66 -25.14 11.48
N GLY A 7 16.67 -24.93 12.34
CA GLY A 7 16.89 -23.67 13.05
C GLY A 7 17.68 -22.67 12.19
N VAL A 8 17.20 -21.42 12.14
CA VAL A 8 17.95 -20.27 11.60
C VAL A 8 18.87 -19.76 12.71
N ILE A 9 20.19 -19.72 12.48
CA ILE A 9 21.17 -19.09 13.38
C ILE A 9 21.39 -17.66 12.90
N SER A 10 21.00 -16.67 13.72
CA SER A 10 21.36 -15.26 13.51
C SER A 10 22.62 -14.93 14.32
N ILE A 11 23.71 -14.57 13.65
CA ILE A 11 24.94 -14.10 14.29
C ILE A 11 24.96 -12.56 14.19
N PHE A 12 24.97 -11.87 15.33
CA PHE A 12 25.30 -10.44 15.41
C PHE A 12 26.77 -10.31 15.81
N ALA A 13 27.59 -9.71 14.96
CA ALA A 13 28.94 -9.29 15.31
C ALA A 13 28.93 -7.79 15.61
N ASP A 14 29.33 -7.41 16.82
CA ASP A 14 29.48 -6.02 17.23
C ASP A 14 30.92 -5.59 16.92
N ILE A 15 31.11 -4.67 15.98
CA ILE A 15 32.42 -4.10 15.65
C ILE A 15 32.43 -2.64 16.10
N THR A 16 32.94 -2.41 17.30
CA THR A 16 33.27 -1.07 17.79
C THR A 16 34.66 -0.69 17.27
N ASN A 17 34.72 0.12 16.22
CA ASN A 17 35.88 0.97 15.98
C ASN A 17 35.49 2.29 15.32
N SER A 18 36.05 3.38 15.83
CA SER A 18 35.72 4.76 15.50
C SER A 18 36.14 5.11 14.08
N HIS A 19 35.23 5.76 13.35
CA HIS A 19 35.26 6.13 11.93
C HIS A 19 34.73 5.02 11.00
N PHE A 20 33.59 5.29 10.37
CA PHE A 20 32.73 4.41 9.55
C PHE A 20 31.71 3.55 10.31
N THR A 21 30.61 4.19 10.71
CA THR A 21 29.34 3.51 11.02
C THR A 21 28.51 3.50 9.74
N ASN A 22 28.32 2.35 9.08
CA ASN A 22 27.20 2.06 8.15
C ASN A 22 27.35 0.67 7.48
N ILE A 23 27.00 -0.41 8.20
CA ILE A 23 26.56 -1.68 7.58
C ILE A 23 25.46 -2.25 8.50
N ILE A 24 24.27 -2.53 7.94
CA ILE A 24 23.19 -3.24 8.66
C ILE A 24 22.72 -4.39 7.77
N CYS A 25 22.70 -5.59 8.35
CA CYS A 25 22.26 -6.91 7.86
C CYS A 25 23.18 -7.70 6.92
N LEU A 26 23.62 -8.86 7.41
CA LEU A 26 24.20 -9.97 6.66
C LEU A 26 23.13 -11.06 6.56
N ALA A 27 22.63 -11.38 5.36
CA ALA A 27 21.75 -12.53 5.14
C ALA A 27 22.55 -13.64 4.46
N LEU A 28 22.85 -14.72 5.20
CA LEU A 28 23.45 -15.93 4.66
C LEU A 28 22.34 -16.89 4.25
N THR A 29 22.22 -17.17 2.95
CA THR A 29 21.36 -18.24 2.45
C THR A 29 22.27 -19.38 1.98
N LEU A 30 22.25 -20.51 2.68
CA LEU A 30 22.97 -21.71 2.26
C LEU A 30 22.11 -22.44 1.22
N LEU A 31 22.53 -22.40 -0.05
CA LEU A 31 21.99 -23.29 -1.09
C LEU A 31 22.79 -24.61 -1.09
N PRO A 32 22.15 -25.75 -1.36
CA PRO A 32 22.86 -27.01 -1.44
C PRO A 32 23.69 -27.02 -2.75
N HIS A 33 25.00 -27.15 -2.57
CA HIS A 33 26.05 -27.25 -3.58
C HIS A 33 26.59 -25.91 -4.15
N THR A 34 27.78 -25.57 -3.64
CA THR A 34 28.91 -24.88 -4.30
C THR A 34 28.90 -23.37 -4.59
N GLU A 35 28.00 -22.55 -4.03
CA GLU A 35 28.19 -21.08 -4.05
C GLU A 35 27.72 -20.40 -2.76
N ILE A 36 28.55 -19.48 -2.23
CA ILE A 36 28.17 -18.54 -1.18
C ILE A 36 28.00 -17.17 -1.84
N CYS A 37 26.77 -16.67 -1.92
CA CYS A 37 26.50 -15.29 -2.32
C CYS A 37 26.52 -14.37 -1.10
N LEU A 38 27.41 -13.38 -1.09
CA LEU A 38 27.37 -12.25 -0.16
C LEU A 38 26.74 -11.04 -0.84
N ALA A 39 25.64 -10.54 -0.28
CA ALA A 39 25.08 -9.24 -0.65
C ALA A 39 25.51 -8.19 0.38
N LEU A 40 26.25 -7.17 -0.07
CA LEU A 40 26.56 -5.97 0.73
C LEU A 40 25.66 -4.83 0.24
N VAL A 41 24.86 -4.26 1.14
CA VAL A 41 24.02 -3.10 0.83
C VAL A 41 24.66 -1.85 1.44
N SER A 42 25.17 -0.97 0.58
CA SER A 42 25.62 0.38 0.94
C SER A 42 24.48 1.39 0.77
N ARG A 43 24.46 2.46 1.59
CA ARG A 43 23.48 3.55 1.52
C ARG A 43 23.72 4.57 0.38
N THR A 44 24.70 4.34 -0.49
CA THR A 44 24.90 5.08 -1.74
C THR A 44 24.55 4.17 -2.93
N GLN A 45 23.82 4.70 -3.92
CA GLN A 45 23.04 4.02 -4.98
C GLN A 45 23.82 3.09 -5.96
N HIS A 46 24.69 2.20 -5.48
CA HIS A 46 25.33 1.19 -6.32
C HIS A 46 25.33 -0.18 -5.63
N THR A 47 24.64 -1.14 -6.24
CA THR A 47 24.77 -2.57 -5.90
C THR A 47 25.97 -3.12 -6.65
N ALA A 48 26.98 -3.61 -5.94
CA ALA A 48 28.09 -4.36 -6.53
C ALA A 48 27.88 -5.86 -6.26
N LEU A 49 27.79 -6.67 -7.32
CA LEU A 49 27.84 -8.13 -7.24
C LEU A 49 29.31 -8.56 -7.30
N VAL A 50 29.81 -9.21 -6.25
CA VAL A 50 31.15 -9.78 -6.21
C VAL A 50 31.03 -11.30 -6.25
N SER A 51 31.46 -11.93 -7.34
CA SER A 51 31.58 -13.39 -7.44
C SER A 51 32.95 -13.84 -6.93
N LEU A 52 32.98 -14.66 -5.88
CA LEU A 52 34.20 -15.32 -5.39
C LEU A 52 34.14 -16.81 -5.77
N SER A 53 35.05 -17.25 -6.64
CA SER A 53 35.27 -18.67 -6.93
C SER A 53 36.37 -19.21 -6.00
N ILE A 54 36.04 -20.17 -5.13
CA ILE A 54 37.03 -20.88 -4.32
C ILE A 54 37.45 -22.14 -5.07
N ALA A 55 38.74 -22.29 -5.35
CA ALA A 55 39.31 -23.51 -5.93
C ALA A 55 39.57 -24.55 -4.82
N ASP A 56 39.11 -25.79 -5.05
CA ASP A 56 39.27 -26.94 -4.17
C ASP A 56 40.74 -27.31 -3.93
N ASN A 57 41.10 -27.51 -2.67
CA ASN A 57 42.34 -28.22 -2.30
C ASN A 57 42.01 -29.38 -1.35
N HIS A 58 42.14 -30.60 -1.88
CA HIS A 58 42.09 -31.89 -1.19
C HIS A 58 43.29 -32.10 -0.24
N VAL A 59 43.06 -32.56 1.00
CA VAL A 59 44.02 -33.38 1.79
C VAL A 59 43.24 -34.34 2.75
N PRO A 60 43.69 -35.59 3.01
CA PRO A 60 42.84 -36.73 3.36
C PRO A 60 42.77 -37.14 4.85
N THR A 61 41.79 -38.01 5.14
CA THR A 61 41.40 -38.60 6.44
C THR A 61 42.38 -39.65 7.02
N SER A 62 42.52 -39.72 8.35
CA SER A 62 42.95 -40.95 9.04
C SER A 62 42.34 -41.12 10.45
N ASN A 63 42.05 -42.37 10.79
CA ASN A 63 41.33 -42.92 11.96
C ASN A 63 42.16 -42.96 13.27
N ARG A 64 41.49 -42.86 14.45
CA ARG A 64 41.54 -43.86 15.56
C ARG A 64 40.64 -43.51 16.77
N ARG A 65 40.16 -44.58 17.44
CA ARG A 65 39.21 -44.66 18.57
C ARG A 65 39.87 -44.41 19.95
N HIS A 66 39.14 -43.85 20.93
CA HIS A 66 38.77 -44.49 22.23
C HIS A 66 38.07 -43.53 23.22
N HIS A 67 37.23 -44.12 24.09
CA HIS A 67 36.35 -43.55 25.13
C HIS A 67 37.02 -42.68 26.22
N GLN A 68 36.32 -41.63 26.69
CA GLN A 68 35.86 -41.41 28.09
C GLN A 68 35.20 -40.00 28.24
N SER A 69 34.12 -39.91 29.02
CA SER A 69 33.31 -38.73 29.38
C SER A 69 33.91 -37.91 30.55
N PRO A 70 33.29 -36.81 31.03
CA PRO A 70 32.89 -35.56 30.37
C PRO A 70 33.59 -34.34 31.04
N ILE A 71 34.12 -33.38 30.27
CA ILE A 71 34.68 -32.13 30.83
C ILE A 71 34.24 -30.94 29.96
N SER A 72 33.73 -29.91 30.62
CA SER A 72 33.42 -28.59 30.08
C SER A 72 34.64 -27.96 29.40
N GLY A 73 34.52 -27.59 28.12
CA GLY A 73 35.59 -26.91 27.40
C GLY A 73 35.05 -26.11 26.21
N SER A 74 35.27 -24.80 26.26
CA SER A 74 35.10 -23.87 25.14
C SER A 74 36.07 -24.21 24.00
N ILE A 75 35.56 -24.41 22.78
CA ILE A 75 36.39 -24.57 21.59
C ILE A 75 36.65 -23.20 20.97
N THR A 76 37.91 -22.77 21.01
CA THR A 76 38.39 -21.55 20.36
C THR A 76 38.86 -21.87 18.94
N TYR A 77 38.21 -21.33 17.91
CA TYR A 77 38.72 -21.39 16.54
C TYR A 77 39.72 -20.24 16.31
N LYS A 78 40.98 -20.57 16.02
CA LYS A 78 41.98 -19.62 15.52
C LYS A 78 41.81 -19.47 14.01
N TYR A 79 41.35 -18.30 13.55
CA TYR A 79 41.47 -17.91 12.14
C TYR A 79 42.64 -16.95 12.00
N THR A 80 43.64 -17.36 11.22
CA THR A 80 44.76 -16.52 10.79
C THR A 80 44.28 -15.50 9.76
N SER A 81 44.40 -14.22 10.08
CA SER A 81 44.15 -13.08 9.20
C SER A 81 45.19 -13.01 8.08
N ALA A 82 44.78 -13.25 6.84
CA ALA A 82 45.58 -12.92 5.66
C ALA A 82 45.14 -11.52 5.17
N ALA A 83 46.01 -10.53 5.33
CA ALA A 83 45.84 -9.21 4.75
C ALA A 83 46.28 -9.27 3.28
N VAL A 84 45.35 -9.03 2.35
CA VAL A 84 45.67 -8.83 0.92
C VAL A 84 45.68 -7.32 0.67
N CYS A 85 46.86 -6.75 0.44
CA CYS A 85 47.03 -5.38 -0.02
C CYS A 85 46.65 -5.29 -1.50
N ILE A 86 45.66 -4.46 -1.84
CA ILE A 86 45.35 -4.07 -3.22
C ILE A 86 46.02 -2.71 -3.47
N PRO A 87 46.85 -2.55 -4.52
CA PRO A 87 47.54 -1.29 -4.80
C PRO A 87 46.57 -0.22 -5.32
N ALA A 88 46.87 1.04 -4.97
CA ALA A 88 46.08 2.22 -5.33
C ALA A 88 46.02 2.43 -6.85
N LEU A 89 44.80 2.44 -7.40
CA LEU A 89 44.51 2.93 -8.74
C LEU A 89 44.13 4.41 -8.63
N GLU A 90 44.89 5.28 -9.29
CA GLU A 90 44.60 6.70 -9.46
C GLU A 90 43.23 6.88 -10.16
N LEU A 91 42.27 7.46 -9.44
CA LEU A 91 41.00 7.90 -10.01
C LEU A 91 41.15 9.35 -10.49
N SER A 92 41.25 9.53 -11.81
CA SER A 92 41.10 10.83 -12.46
C SER A 92 39.62 11.22 -12.49
N TRP A 93 39.31 12.41 -11.99
CA TRP A 93 37.95 12.96 -11.93
C TRP A 93 37.57 13.53 -13.29
N VAL A 94 36.62 12.90 -13.97
CA VAL A 94 35.89 13.50 -15.10
C VAL A 94 34.53 13.96 -14.58
N PRO A 95 34.15 15.24 -14.70
CA PRO A 95 32.86 15.71 -14.23
C PRO A 95 31.77 15.16 -15.16
N PHE A 96 31.00 14.18 -14.68
CA PHE A 96 29.83 13.67 -15.36
C PHE A 96 28.65 14.60 -15.04
N ASN A 97 28.26 15.44 -16.01
CA ASN A 97 26.95 16.09 -16.02
C ASN A 97 25.89 14.99 -16.19
N SER A 98 25.31 14.50 -15.10
CA SER A 98 24.17 13.59 -15.14
C SER A 98 22.88 14.38 -15.37
N LEU A 99 22.59 14.67 -16.64
CA LEU A 99 21.20 14.65 -17.08
C LEU A 99 20.72 13.21 -16.88
N LEU A 100 19.74 12.99 -16.00
CA LEU A 100 18.97 11.76 -15.98
C LEU A 100 18.27 11.62 -17.34
N VAL A 101 18.90 10.87 -18.25
CA VAL A 101 18.30 10.48 -19.52
C VAL A 101 17.10 9.60 -19.18
N THR A 102 15.90 10.17 -19.30
CA THR A 102 14.65 9.44 -19.38
C THR A 102 14.64 8.64 -20.68
N GLY A 103 15.24 7.44 -20.66
CA GLY A 103 15.08 6.48 -21.74
C GLY A 103 13.60 6.13 -21.87
N LYS A 104 13.02 6.31 -23.06
CA LYS A 104 11.68 5.78 -23.38
C LYS A 104 11.67 4.27 -23.09
N PRO A 105 10.63 3.72 -22.43
CA PRO A 105 10.53 2.28 -22.27
C PRO A 105 10.59 1.60 -23.64
N SER A 106 11.34 0.51 -23.74
CA SER A 106 11.40 -0.32 -24.94
C SER A 106 10.01 -0.88 -25.22
N THR A 107 9.35 -0.35 -26.25
CA THR A 107 8.06 -0.84 -26.75
C THR A 107 8.31 -1.96 -27.75
N THR A 108 7.90 -3.18 -27.42
CA THR A 108 7.68 -4.25 -28.42
C THR A 108 6.35 -4.94 -28.17
N SER A 109 5.25 -4.18 -28.19
CA SER A 109 3.98 -4.74 -28.64
C SER A 109 3.99 -4.66 -30.17
N VAL A 110 4.37 -5.76 -30.82
CA VAL A 110 4.32 -5.87 -32.28
C VAL A 110 2.88 -6.24 -32.64
N PRO A 111 2.13 -5.38 -33.34
CA PRO A 111 0.82 -5.78 -33.85
C PRO A 111 1.04 -6.91 -34.85
N ILE A 112 0.47 -8.09 -34.56
CA ILE A 112 0.47 -9.20 -35.51
C ILE A 112 -0.65 -8.92 -36.52
N THR A 113 -0.33 -8.88 -37.80
CA THR A 113 -1.31 -8.95 -38.88
C THR A 113 -2.09 -10.23 -38.70
N VAL A 114 -3.42 -10.15 -38.51
CA VAL A 114 -4.29 -11.31 -38.38
C VAL A 114 -4.05 -12.20 -39.60
N VAL A 115 -3.42 -13.36 -39.40
CA VAL A 115 -3.18 -14.33 -40.46
C VAL A 115 -4.52 -15.02 -40.71
N GLU A 116 -5.24 -14.56 -41.73
CA GLU A 116 -6.38 -15.30 -42.27
C GLU A 116 -5.86 -16.59 -42.89
N GLY A 117 -6.11 -17.73 -42.24
CA GLY A 117 -5.80 -19.07 -42.79
C GLY A 117 -4.81 -19.95 -42.02
N GLY A 118 -4.66 -19.79 -40.70
CA GLY A 118 -3.97 -20.79 -39.87
C GLY A 118 -4.93 -21.87 -39.35
N ASP A 119 -4.49 -23.13 -39.35
CA ASP A 119 -5.23 -24.29 -38.81
C ASP A 119 -5.44 -24.16 -37.29
N GLY A 120 -6.41 -23.33 -36.90
CA GLY A 120 -7.50 -23.67 -36.00
C GLY A 120 -7.25 -24.22 -34.59
N ASN A 121 -6.01 -24.35 -34.09
CA ASN A 121 -5.80 -24.55 -32.66
C ASN A 121 -5.95 -23.19 -31.95
N GLY A 122 -7.18 -22.68 -31.98
CA GLY A 122 -7.59 -21.47 -31.31
C GLY A 122 -7.45 -21.62 -29.81
N PHE A 123 -7.08 -20.53 -29.13
CA PHE A 123 -7.23 -20.43 -27.69
C PHE A 123 -8.68 -20.78 -27.33
N VAL A 124 -8.87 -21.92 -26.65
CA VAL A 124 -10.20 -22.34 -26.18
C VAL A 124 -10.43 -21.72 -24.82
N ASP A 125 -11.24 -20.67 -24.80
CA ASP A 125 -11.70 -20.04 -23.56
C ASP A 125 -12.88 -20.83 -23.01
N HIS A 126 -12.70 -21.48 -21.86
CA HIS A 126 -13.71 -22.33 -21.26
C HIS A 126 -14.51 -21.57 -20.20
N GLU A 127 -15.84 -21.76 -20.21
CA GLU A 127 -16.70 -21.23 -19.15
C GLU A 127 -16.35 -21.79 -17.77
N LEU A 128 -16.52 -20.98 -16.73
CA LEU A 128 -16.23 -21.36 -15.34
C LEU A 128 -16.92 -22.67 -14.91
N SER A 129 -18.18 -22.87 -15.31
CA SER A 129 -18.95 -24.09 -15.01
C SER A 129 -18.33 -25.36 -15.57
N ASN A 130 -17.57 -25.26 -16.67
CA ASN A 130 -16.90 -26.39 -17.31
C ASN A 130 -15.52 -26.64 -16.68
N VAL A 131 -14.78 -25.57 -16.33
CA VAL A 131 -13.43 -25.67 -15.75
C VAL A 131 -13.46 -25.99 -14.27
N ASP A 132 -14.35 -25.33 -13.53
CA ASP A 132 -14.48 -25.43 -12.07
C ASP A 132 -15.97 -25.39 -11.65
N PRO A 133 -16.67 -26.53 -11.78
CA PRO A 133 -18.08 -26.63 -11.38
C PRO A 133 -18.30 -26.41 -9.87
N GLU A 134 -17.29 -26.64 -9.03
CA GLU A 134 -17.39 -26.44 -7.58
C GLU A 134 -17.46 -24.94 -7.25
N VAL A 135 -16.56 -24.13 -7.80
CA VAL A 135 -16.60 -22.66 -7.64
C VAL A 135 -17.86 -22.08 -8.27
N SER A 136 -18.27 -22.58 -9.44
CA SER A 136 -19.54 -22.19 -10.06
C SER A 136 -20.75 -22.44 -9.14
N ALA A 137 -20.80 -23.60 -8.47
CA ALA A 137 -21.86 -23.92 -7.51
C ALA A 137 -21.83 -23.00 -6.28
N ILE A 138 -20.65 -22.67 -5.75
CA ILE A 138 -20.48 -21.75 -4.62
C ILE A 138 -21.01 -20.34 -4.99
N ILE A 139 -20.63 -19.81 -6.16
CA ILE A 139 -21.10 -18.51 -6.65
C ILE A 139 -22.62 -18.50 -6.81
N TYR A 140 -23.19 -19.58 -7.35
CA TYR A 140 -24.64 -19.71 -7.47
C TYR A 140 -25.33 -19.71 -6.11
N ASN A 141 -24.80 -20.45 -5.14
CA ASN A 141 -25.36 -20.50 -3.78
C ASN A 141 -25.28 -19.14 -3.08
N GLU A 142 -24.18 -18.39 -3.22
CA GLU A 142 -24.07 -17.03 -2.68
C GLU A 142 -25.06 -16.06 -3.34
N LYS A 143 -25.25 -16.15 -4.67
CA LYS A 143 -26.29 -15.38 -5.36
C LYS A 143 -27.69 -15.68 -4.81
N GLN A 144 -27.99 -16.95 -4.53
CA GLN A 144 -29.27 -17.34 -3.92
C GLN A 144 -29.41 -16.83 -2.48
N ARG A 145 -28.34 -16.85 -1.69
CA ARG A 145 -28.31 -16.29 -0.33
C ARG A 145 -28.67 -14.80 -0.38
N GLN A 146 -27.94 -14.01 -1.16
CA GLN A 146 -28.19 -12.57 -1.34
C GLN A 146 -29.62 -12.28 -1.79
N PHE A 147 -30.12 -13.02 -2.79
CA PHE A 147 -31.48 -12.82 -3.31
C PHE A 147 -32.58 -13.08 -2.26
N ARG A 148 -32.32 -13.93 -1.27
CA ARG A 148 -33.30 -14.37 -0.26
C ARG A 148 -33.06 -13.72 1.11
N SER A 149 -32.11 -12.80 1.22
CA SER A 149 -31.70 -12.18 2.48
C SER A 149 -32.10 -10.71 2.56
N LEU A 150 -32.44 -10.25 3.76
CA LEU A 150 -32.51 -8.83 4.10
C LEU A 150 -31.12 -8.37 4.53
N GLU A 151 -30.37 -7.76 3.62
CA GLU A 151 -29.02 -7.27 3.90
C GLU A 151 -29.07 -5.93 4.64
N LEU A 152 -28.77 -5.95 5.94
CA LEU A 152 -28.80 -4.80 6.84
C LEU A 152 -27.40 -4.37 7.34
N ILE A 153 -26.34 -4.99 6.81
CA ILE A 153 -24.96 -4.61 7.13
C ILE A 153 -24.65 -3.29 6.42
N ALA A 154 -24.47 -2.20 7.17
CA ALA A 154 -24.34 -0.83 6.64
C ALA A 154 -23.15 -0.61 5.67
N SER A 155 -22.15 -1.51 5.67
CA SER A 155 -21.00 -1.46 4.77
C SER A 155 -21.17 -2.28 3.50
N GLU A 156 -22.24 -3.05 3.36
CA GLU A 156 -22.50 -3.86 2.18
C GLU A 156 -23.44 -3.17 1.20
N ASN A 157 -23.31 -3.53 -0.07
CA ASN A 157 -24.16 -3.03 -1.15
C ASN A 157 -24.09 -3.98 -2.35
N PHE A 158 -25.04 -3.86 -3.27
CA PHE A 158 -25.06 -4.61 -4.52
C PHE A 158 -24.51 -3.74 -5.66
N THR A 159 -23.34 -4.09 -6.17
CA THR A 159 -22.76 -3.35 -7.32
C THR A 159 -23.53 -3.64 -8.61
N SER A 160 -23.38 -2.75 -9.60
CA SER A 160 -24.06 -2.91 -10.88
C SER A 160 -23.41 -3.99 -11.76
N ARG A 161 -24.20 -4.59 -12.64
CA ARG A 161 -23.71 -5.53 -13.66
C ARG A 161 -22.59 -4.92 -14.52
N ALA A 162 -22.72 -3.67 -14.94
CA ALA A 162 -21.72 -2.98 -15.74
C ALA A 162 -20.36 -2.84 -15.01
N VAL A 163 -20.39 -2.65 -13.69
CA VAL A 163 -19.15 -2.65 -12.88
C VAL A 163 -18.52 -4.03 -12.88
N MET A 164 -19.31 -5.10 -12.66
CA MET A 164 -18.80 -6.47 -12.68
C MET A 164 -18.21 -6.87 -14.03
N GLU A 165 -18.84 -6.46 -15.14
CA GLU A 165 -18.35 -6.71 -16.50
C GLU A 165 -16.98 -6.06 -16.74
N ALA A 166 -16.76 -4.82 -16.27
CA ALA A 166 -15.46 -4.16 -16.37
C ALA A 166 -14.39 -4.81 -15.48
N VAL A 167 -14.76 -5.26 -14.28
CA VAL A 167 -13.86 -5.95 -13.34
C VAL A 167 -13.42 -7.32 -13.87
N GLY A 168 -14.29 -8.04 -14.60
CA GLY A 168 -13.98 -9.32 -15.23
C GLY A 168 -13.35 -9.21 -16.63
N SER A 169 -12.89 -8.03 -17.04
CA SER A 169 -12.40 -7.79 -18.40
C SER A 169 -10.90 -8.06 -18.57
N CYS A 170 -10.43 -7.97 -19.82
CA CYS A 170 -9.01 -8.14 -20.19
C CYS A 170 -8.05 -7.12 -19.56
N LEU A 171 -8.57 -6.04 -18.95
CA LEU A 171 -7.78 -5.04 -18.23
C LEU A 171 -6.90 -5.66 -17.14
N THR A 172 -7.30 -6.81 -16.59
CA THR A 172 -6.50 -7.53 -15.58
C THR A 172 -5.14 -8.02 -16.09
N ASN A 173 -4.98 -8.17 -17.41
CA ASN A 173 -3.76 -8.73 -17.99
C ASN A 173 -2.63 -7.70 -18.09
N LYS A 174 -2.94 -6.39 -18.00
CA LYS A 174 -1.96 -5.34 -18.26
C LYS A 174 -1.28 -4.88 -16.97
N TYR A 175 0.04 -5.00 -16.96
CA TYR A 175 0.91 -4.43 -15.93
C TYR A 175 1.31 -2.98 -16.30
N SER A 176 1.09 -2.02 -15.40
CA SER A 176 1.17 -0.59 -15.71
C SER A 176 1.69 0.27 -14.55
N GLU A 177 2.80 -0.15 -13.93
CA GLU A 177 3.48 0.63 -12.88
C GLU A 177 3.80 2.07 -13.31
N GLY A 178 3.65 2.99 -12.36
CA GLY A 178 3.70 4.44 -12.56
C GLY A 178 2.31 5.07 -12.70
N LEU A 179 2.28 6.29 -13.22
CA LEU A 179 1.07 7.08 -13.47
C LEU A 179 0.87 7.30 -14.97
N PRO A 180 -0.32 7.73 -15.42
CA PRO A 180 -0.56 8.09 -16.82
C PRO A 180 0.51 9.03 -17.38
N GLY A 181 1.06 8.71 -18.56
CA GLY A 181 2.14 9.46 -19.20
C GLY A 181 3.53 9.30 -18.57
N LYS A 182 3.65 8.59 -17.44
CA LYS A 182 4.91 8.33 -16.70
C LYS A 182 5.01 6.85 -16.29
N ARG A 183 4.75 5.95 -17.23
CA ARG A 183 4.81 4.50 -17.01
C ARG A 183 6.23 3.95 -17.13
N TYR A 184 6.51 2.91 -16.36
CA TYR A 184 7.78 2.17 -16.44
C TYR A 184 7.81 1.20 -17.63
N TYR A 185 6.64 0.75 -18.09
CA TYR A 185 6.47 -0.21 -19.18
C TYR A 185 5.71 0.39 -20.37
N GLY A 186 5.99 -0.13 -21.57
CA GLY A 186 5.26 0.22 -22.79
C GLY A 186 3.85 -0.40 -22.90
N GLY A 187 3.12 -0.01 -23.94
CA GLY A 187 1.80 -0.57 -24.30
C GLY A 187 0.65 -0.19 -23.37
N ASN A 188 0.74 0.96 -22.70
CA ASN A 188 -0.25 1.43 -21.71
C ASN A 188 -1.20 2.51 -22.27
N GLU A 189 -1.28 2.68 -23.59
CA GLU A 189 -2.06 3.72 -24.27
C GLU A 189 -3.50 3.79 -23.73
N HIS A 190 -4.20 2.66 -23.76
CA HIS A 190 -5.59 2.55 -23.29
C HIS A 190 -5.72 2.48 -21.76
N ILE A 191 -4.66 2.05 -21.06
CA ILE A 191 -4.64 2.07 -19.59
C ILE A 191 -4.53 3.52 -19.09
N ASP A 192 -3.73 4.34 -19.75
CA ASP A 192 -3.59 5.77 -19.45
C ASP A 192 -4.88 6.53 -19.75
N GLU A 193 -5.54 6.23 -20.87
CA GLU A 193 -6.89 6.74 -21.17
C GLU A 193 -7.89 6.38 -20.08
N LEU A 194 -7.91 5.12 -19.65
CA LEU A 194 -8.83 4.63 -18.63
C LEU A 194 -8.59 5.25 -17.26
N GLU A 195 -7.35 5.27 -16.79
CA GLU A 195 -7.01 5.80 -15.47
C GLU A 195 -7.24 7.32 -15.41
N SER A 196 -6.87 8.05 -16.47
CA SER A 196 -7.14 9.49 -16.58
C SER A 196 -8.65 9.79 -16.60
N LEU A 197 -9.44 8.97 -17.30
CA LEU A 197 -10.90 9.08 -17.29
C LEU A 197 -11.47 8.80 -15.90
N CYS A 198 -10.93 7.81 -15.19
CA CYS A 198 -11.33 7.48 -13.82
C CYS A 198 -11.06 8.65 -12.87
N GLN A 199 -9.86 9.24 -12.91
CA GLN A 199 -9.48 10.40 -12.10
C GLN A 199 -10.40 11.59 -12.39
N LYS A 200 -10.64 11.91 -13.67
CA LYS A 200 -11.55 12.99 -14.08
C LYS A 200 -12.97 12.76 -13.54
N ARG A 201 -13.50 11.54 -13.66
CA ARG A 201 -14.83 11.20 -13.15
C ARG A 201 -14.89 11.23 -11.63
N ALA A 202 -13.81 10.89 -10.94
CA ALA A 202 -13.75 10.97 -9.49
C ALA A 202 -13.89 12.41 -9.02
N LEU A 203 -13.09 13.33 -9.57
CA LEU A 203 -13.20 14.76 -9.25
C LEU A 203 -14.61 15.31 -9.58
N ALA A 204 -15.15 14.96 -10.75
CA ALA A 204 -16.49 15.40 -11.16
C ALA A 204 -17.62 14.87 -10.25
N ALA A 205 -17.55 13.60 -9.83
CA ALA A 205 -18.55 12.97 -8.96
C ALA A 205 -18.64 13.60 -7.57
N PHE A 206 -17.58 14.26 -7.11
CA PHE A 206 -17.54 14.98 -5.84
C PHE A 206 -17.54 16.51 -6.03
N HIS A 207 -17.87 16.99 -7.23
CA HIS A 207 -17.97 18.42 -7.57
C HIS A 207 -16.70 19.23 -7.28
N LEU A 208 -15.52 18.63 -7.52
CA LEU A 208 -14.23 19.22 -7.18
C LEU A 208 -13.63 19.97 -8.38
N ASP A 209 -13.04 21.13 -8.09
CA ASP A 209 -12.19 21.87 -9.02
C ASP A 209 -10.86 21.14 -9.20
N GLU A 210 -10.58 20.69 -10.42
CA GLU A 210 -9.34 19.98 -10.78
C GLU A 210 -8.06 20.81 -10.60
N GLN A 211 -8.18 22.13 -10.48
CA GLN A 211 -7.03 23.00 -10.16
C GLN A 211 -6.70 22.98 -8.67
N LYS A 212 -7.69 22.69 -7.81
CA LYS A 212 -7.53 22.68 -6.34
C LYS A 212 -7.36 21.28 -5.78
N TRP A 213 -7.93 20.28 -6.44
CA TRP A 213 -7.94 18.90 -5.99
C TRP A 213 -7.34 17.95 -7.02
N GLY A 214 -6.54 17.01 -6.53
CA GLY A 214 -6.11 15.83 -7.26
C GLY A 214 -6.70 14.56 -6.63
N VAL A 215 -6.54 13.43 -7.32
CA VAL A 215 -6.98 12.13 -6.84
C VAL A 215 -6.04 11.02 -7.31
N ASN A 216 -5.70 10.11 -6.41
CA ASN A 216 -5.09 8.82 -6.74
C ASN A 216 -6.17 7.72 -6.65
N VAL A 217 -6.31 6.93 -7.71
CA VAL A 217 -7.33 5.88 -7.87
C VAL A 217 -6.76 4.46 -7.86
N GLN A 218 -5.46 4.32 -7.54
CA GLN A 218 -4.75 3.04 -7.47
C GLN A 218 -4.80 2.32 -6.11
N PRO A 219 -5.18 2.92 -4.95
CA PRO A 219 -5.23 2.18 -3.69
C PRO A 219 -6.13 0.95 -3.78
N LEU A 220 -5.61 -0.20 -3.35
CA LEU A 220 -6.31 -1.48 -3.51
C LEU A 220 -7.58 -1.62 -2.65
N SER A 221 -7.70 -0.84 -1.58
CA SER A 221 -8.87 -0.79 -0.69
C SER A 221 -8.76 0.42 0.27
N GLY A 222 -9.71 0.58 1.19
CA GLY A 222 -9.71 1.71 2.14
C GLY A 222 -8.61 1.66 3.20
N SER A 223 -8.34 0.47 3.78
CA SER A 223 -7.26 0.32 4.76
C SER A 223 -5.87 0.67 4.21
N PRO A 224 -5.44 0.17 3.03
CA PRO A 224 -4.17 0.61 2.43
C PRO A 224 -4.21 2.08 2.02
N ALA A 225 -5.33 2.61 1.49
CA ALA A 225 -5.44 4.03 1.16
C ALA A 225 -5.11 4.94 2.34
N ASN A 226 -5.62 4.61 3.53
CA ASN A 226 -5.31 5.37 4.74
C ASN A 226 -3.83 5.22 5.12
N PHE A 227 -3.29 4.01 5.06
CA PHE A 227 -1.89 3.76 5.40
C PHE A 227 -0.92 4.48 4.44
N GLU A 228 -1.25 4.55 3.16
CA GLU A 228 -0.51 5.30 2.13
C GLU A 228 -0.50 6.80 2.43
N VAL A 229 -1.63 7.37 2.87
CA VAL A 229 -1.67 8.76 3.35
C VAL A 229 -0.74 8.96 4.54
N TYR A 230 -0.77 8.06 5.52
CA TYR A 230 0.09 8.18 6.69
C TYR A 230 1.57 8.11 6.30
N THR A 231 1.95 7.14 5.46
CA THR A 231 3.32 7.02 4.95
C THR A 231 3.75 8.23 4.13
N ALA A 232 2.82 8.91 3.44
CA ALA A 232 3.12 10.09 2.65
C ALA A 232 3.46 11.33 3.49
N ILE A 233 2.72 11.56 4.58
CA ILE A 233 2.78 12.84 5.33
C ILE A 233 3.39 12.72 6.73
N LEU A 234 3.57 11.50 7.23
CA LEU A 234 4.05 11.21 8.57
C LEU A 234 5.36 10.43 8.54
N LYS A 235 6.21 10.67 9.53
CA LYS A 235 7.34 9.81 9.84
C LYS A 235 6.88 8.64 10.72
N PRO A 236 7.59 7.50 10.72
CA PRO A 236 7.37 6.46 11.72
C PRO A 236 7.36 7.06 13.13
N HIS A 237 6.39 6.63 13.95
CA HIS A 237 6.13 7.13 15.30
C HIS A 237 5.59 8.57 15.42
N ASP A 238 5.29 9.26 14.31
CA ASP A 238 4.49 10.48 14.40
C ASP A 238 3.09 10.15 14.93
N ARG A 239 2.44 11.18 15.50
CA ARG A 239 1.23 11.04 16.29
C ARG A 239 -0.03 11.21 15.46
N ILE A 240 -1.00 10.32 15.64
CA ILE A 240 -2.29 10.33 14.93
C ILE A 240 -3.44 10.28 15.94
N MET A 241 -4.51 11.03 15.68
CA MET A 241 -5.77 10.90 16.43
C MET A 241 -6.93 10.52 15.51
N GLY A 242 -7.66 9.47 15.87
CA GLY A 242 -8.88 9.00 15.21
C GLY A 242 -9.95 8.64 16.24
N LEU A 243 -11.20 8.45 15.79
CA LEU A 243 -12.29 8.05 16.68
C LEU A 243 -12.02 6.65 17.27
N ASP A 244 -12.25 6.45 18.56
CA ASP A 244 -12.04 5.16 19.23
C ASP A 244 -12.87 4.06 18.56
N LEU A 245 -12.30 2.87 18.39
CA LEU A 245 -12.96 1.77 17.68
C LEU A 245 -14.31 1.38 18.32
N PRO A 246 -14.44 1.22 19.66
CA PRO A 246 -15.73 0.92 20.29
C PRO A 246 -16.73 2.08 20.24
N HIS A 247 -16.27 3.29 19.92
CA HIS A 247 -17.08 4.49 19.79
C HIS A 247 -17.42 4.82 18.32
N GLY A 248 -17.24 3.84 17.42
CA GLY A 248 -17.65 3.95 16.02
C GLY A 248 -16.51 4.21 15.03
N GLY A 249 -15.25 4.28 15.49
CA GLY A 249 -14.08 4.44 14.62
C GLY A 249 -13.82 3.25 13.69
N HIS A 250 -12.65 3.24 13.06
CA HIS A 250 -12.21 2.14 12.20
C HIS A 250 -10.79 1.69 12.56
N LEU A 251 -10.49 0.40 12.34
CA LEU A 251 -9.18 -0.19 12.65
C LEU A 251 -8.01 0.58 11.97
N SER A 252 -8.20 1.05 10.73
CA SER A 252 -7.16 1.79 10.00
C SER A 252 -6.85 3.17 10.61
N HIS A 253 -7.66 3.69 11.53
CA HIS A 253 -7.40 4.98 12.20
C HIS A 253 -6.49 4.83 13.43
N GLY A 254 -6.16 3.59 13.80
CA GLY A 254 -5.40 3.25 15.00
C GLY A 254 -6.27 2.53 16.01
N PHE A 255 -5.81 1.37 16.45
CA PHE A 255 -6.44 0.61 17.52
C PHE A 255 -5.40 -0.18 18.30
N MET A 256 -5.43 0.00 19.62
CA MET A 256 -4.60 -0.74 20.57
C MET A 256 -5.38 -0.96 21.87
N THR A 257 -5.08 -2.07 22.52
CA THR A 257 -5.52 -2.38 23.89
C THR A 257 -4.36 -2.10 24.85
N PRO A 258 -4.58 -2.07 26.18
CA PRO A 258 -3.50 -1.91 27.15
C PRO A 258 -2.37 -2.95 27.02
N LYS A 259 -2.65 -4.12 26.40
CA LYS A 259 -1.69 -5.22 26.26
C LYS A 259 -1.06 -5.30 24.87
N ARG A 260 -1.68 -4.72 23.83
CA ARG A 260 -1.30 -4.98 22.44
C ARG A 260 -1.75 -3.88 21.48
N ARG A 261 -0.86 -3.49 20.58
CA ARG A 261 -1.18 -2.74 19.35
C ARG A 261 -1.78 -3.72 18.32
N VAL A 262 -3.03 -3.47 17.91
CA VAL A 262 -3.81 -4.40 17.07
C VAL A 262 -3.77 -3.98 15.61
N SER A 263 -3.96 -2.68 15.35
CA SER A 263 -3.88 -2.12 14.00
C SER A 263 -2.43 -1.90 13.57
N GLY A 264 -2.15 -2.10 12.28
CA GLY A 264 -0.89 -1.69 11.65
C GLY A 264 -0.60 -0.20 11.88
N THR A 265 -1.62 0.65 11.83
CA THR A 265 -1.48 2.08 12.14
C THR A 265 -0.86 2.31 13.52
N SER A 266 -1.37 1.63 14.55
CA SER A 266 -0.83 1.76 15.91
C SER A 266 0.52 1.09 16.09
N ILE A 267 0.95 0.19 15.19
CA ILE A 267 2.27 -0.43 15.24
C ILE A 267 3.33 0.53 14.69
N TYR A 268 3.05 1.20 13.58
CA TYR A 268 4.01 2.07 12.88
C TYR A 268 3.93 3.55 13.30
N PHE A 269 2.79 3.98 13.86
CA PHE A 269 2.53 5.34 14.31
C PHE A 269 2.02 5.36 15.75
N GLU A 270 2.14 6.50 16.42
CA GLU A 270 1.62 6.66 17.78
C GLU A 270 0.17 7.17 17.72
N SER A 271 -0.79 6.24 17.82
CA SER A 271 -2.22 6.57 17.80
C SER A 271 -2.76 6.85 19.20
N MET A 272 -3.57 7.91 19.37
CA MET A 272 -4.40 8.12 20.56
C MET A 272 -5.85 8.39 20.13
N PRO A 273 -6.84 7.68 20.67
CA PRO A 273 -8.23 7.88 20.25
C PRO A 273 -8.81 9.18 20.83
N TYR A 274 -9.73 9.80 20.09
CA TYR A 274 -10.77 10.65 20.69
C TYR A 274 -12.08 9.88 20.79
N ARG A 275 -13.02 10.36 21.61
CA ARG A 275 -14.24 9.61 21.98
C ARG A 275 -15.51 10.42 21.77
N LEU A 276 -16.62 9.71 21.81
CA LEU A 276 -17.94 10.30 22.00
C LEU A 276 -18.15 10.72 23.46
N ASP A 277 -18.95 11.75 23.66
CA ASP A 277 -19.68 11.97 24.91
C ASP A 277 -20.78 10.91 25.00
N GLU A 278 -20.64 9.98 25.95
CA GLU A 278 -21.55 8.85 26.11
C GLU A 278 -22.99 9.27 26.50
N SER A 279 -23.17 10.48 27.02
CA SER A 279 -24.50 10.98 27.38
C SER A 279 -25.32 11.45 26.16
N THR A 280 -24.63 11.94 25.12
CA THR A 280 -25.25 12.47 23.90
C THR A 280 -25.07 11.57 22.68
N GLY A 281 -24.06 10.68 22.72
CA GLY A 281 -23.65 9.86 21.59
C GLY A 281 -22.99 10.65 20.46
N LEU A 282 -22.56 11.89 20.72
CA LEU A 282 -21.87 12.77 19.76
C LEU A 282 -20.37 12.80 20.06
N VAL A 283 -19.54 13.13 19.08
CA VAL A 283 -18.10 13.35 19.31
C VAL A 283 -17.90 14.43 20.37
N ASP A 284 -17.11 14.14 21.40
CA ASP A 284 -16.74 15.12 22.42
C ASP A 284 -15.62 16.01 21.87
N TYR A 285 -16.01 17.04 21.12
CA TYR A 285 -15.08 17.98 20.49
C TYR A 285 -14.29 18.81 21.51
N GLU A 286 -14.81 19.04 22.71
CA GLU A 286 -14.08 19.74 23.77
C GLU A 286 -12.94 18.89 24.32
N MET A 287 -13.21 17.61 24.58
CA MET A 287 -12.19 16.67 25.02
C MET A 287 -11.18 16.39 23.91
N LEU A 288 -11.62 16.28 22.66
CA LEU A 288 -10.73 16.18 21.51
C LEU A 288 -9.77 17.38 21.44
N GLU A 289 -10.24 18.61 21.59
CA GLU A 289 -9.37 19.81 21.57
C GLU A 289 -8.35 19.81 22.74
N LYS A 290 -8.82 19.51 23.96
CA LYS A 290 -7.95 19.43 25.15
C LYS A 290 -6.87 18.37 24.97
N THR A 291 -7.25 17.17 24.52
CA THR A 291 -6.32 16.05 24.36
C THR A 291 -5.40 16.21 23.16
N ALA A 292 -5.86 16.82 22.05
CA ALA A 292 -5.02 17.17 20.92
C ALA A 292 -3.93 18.18 21.31
N THR A 293 -4.24 19.14 22.18
CA THR A 293 -3.25 20.13 22.69
C THR A 293 -2.11 19.45 23.46
N LEU A 294 -2.43 18.43 24.26
CA LEU A 294 -1.46 17.67 25.05
C LEU A 294 -0.69 16.65 24.19
N PHE A 295 -1.40 15.94 23.32
CA PHE A 295 -0.83 14.87 22.51
C PHE A 295 -0.12 15.38 21.26
N ARG A 296 -0.45 16.58 20.76
CA ARG A 296 0.18 17.21 19.58
C ARG A 296 0.21 16.26 18.37
N PRO A 297 -0.95 15.79 17.88
CA PRO A 297 -1.00 14.96 16.69
C PRO A 297 -0.45 15.72 15.48
N LYS A 298 0.09 14.97 14.52
CA LYS A 298 0.40 15.46 13.17
C LYS A 298 -0.75 15.27 12.19
N LEU A 299 -1.66 14.36 12.52
CA LEU A 299 -2.86 14.05 11.75
C LEU A 299 -4.05 13.83 12.68
N ILE A 300 -5.17 14.50 12.38
CA ILE A 300 -6.48 14.21 12.97
C ILE A 300 -7.38 13.64 11.88
N ILE A 301 -8.02 12.52 12.16
CA ILE A 301 -8.91 11.82 11.24
C ILE A 301 -10.37 12.09 11.66
N ALA A 302 -11.15 12.72 10.78
CA ALA A 302 -12.61 12.69 10.83
C ALA A 302 -13.09 11.48 10.03
N GLY A 303 -13.79 10.53 10.65
CA GLY A 303 -14.20 9.32 9.96
C GLY A 303 -14.68 8.25 10.90
N ALA A 304 -15.66 7.47 10.47
CA ALA A 304 -16.30 6.47 11.30
C ALA A 304 -16.88 5.31 10.47
N SER A 305 -16.96 4.15 11.10
CA SER A 305 -17.70 2.99 10.59
C SER A 305 -19.13 2.93 11.14
N ALA A 306 -19.31 3.31 12.41
CA ALA A 306 -20.56 3.17 13.14
C ALA A 306 -20.89 4.44 13.94
N TYR A 307 -21.03 5.57 13.22
CA TYR A 307 -21.44 6.85 13.79
C TYR A 307 -22.60 7.41 12.95
N PRO A 308 -23.83 7.52 13.50
CA PRO A 308 -25.03 7.85 12.73
C PRO A 308 -25.27 9.36 12.55
N ARG A 309 -24.24 10.19 12.77
CA ARG A 309 -24.31 11.66 12.72
C ARG A 309 -23.23 12.19 11.80
N ASP A 310 -23.43 13.42 11.34
CA ASP A 310 -22.40 14.14 10.61
C ASP A 310 -21.30 14.63 11.55
N PHE A 311 -20.10 14.86 11.02
CA PHE A 311 -19.02 15.50 11.77
C PHE A 311 -19.16 17.02 11.69
N ASP A 312 -18.88 17.71 12.79
CA ASP A 312 -18.69 19.16 12.77
C ASP A 312 -17.33 19.49 12.12
N TYR A 313 -17.31 19.59 10.78
CA TYR A 313 -16.10 19.88 10.01
C TYR A 313 -15.45 21.22 10.36
N PRO A 314 -16.18 22.34 10.53
CA PRO A 314 -15.60 23.58 11.05
C PRO A 314 -14.87 23.37 12.38
N ARG A 315 -15.47 22.63 13.32
CA ARG A 315 -14.85 22.35 14.61
C ARG A 315 -13.61 21.48 14.49
N MET A 316 -13.66 20.44 13.66
CA MET A 316 -12.49 19.59 13.38
C MET A 316 -11.33 20.38 12.76
N ARG A 317 -11.62 21.24 11.78
CA ARG A 317 -10.61 22.12 11.15
C ARG A 317 -9.96 23.05 12.16
N LYS A 318 -10.77 23.73 12.99
CA LYS A 318 -10.27 24.61 14.05
C LYS A 318 -9.31 23.89 15.01
N ILE A 319 -9.64 22.65 15.40
CA ILE A 319 -8.79 21.86 16.31
C ILE A 319 -7.48 21.47 15.60
N ALA A 320 -7.55 20.98 14.36
CA ALA A 320 -6.38 20.63 13.57
C ALA A 320 -5.43 21.83 13.37
N ASP A 321 -5.96 23.00 13.04
CA ASP A 321 -5.19 24.24 12.92
C ASP A 321 -4.55 24.65 14.26
N GLY A 322 -5.29 24.54 15.36
CA GLY A 322 -4.81 24.90 16.69
C GLY A 322 -3.58 24.12 17.16
N VAL A 323 -3.36 22.90 16.62
CA VAL A 323 -2.19 22.06 16.93
C VAL A 323 -1.22 21.89 15.77
N GLY A 324 -1.49 22.51 14.61
CA GLY A 324 -0.67 22.39 13.40
C GLY A 324 -0.68 20.98 12.80
N ALA A 325 -1.85 20.33 12.77
CA ALA A 325 -2.06 19.00 12.20
C ALA A 325 -2.75 19.07 10.83
N PHE A 326 -2.51 18.05 10.01
CA PHE A 326 -3.37 17.76 8.87
C PHE A 326 -4.75 17.33 9.34
N LEU A 327 -5.78 17.71 8.58
CA LEU A 327 -7.13 17.15 8.74
C LEU A 327 -7.42 16.20 7.57
N MET A 328 -7.69 14.94 7.89
CA MET A 328 -8.08 13.93 6.92
C MET A 328 -9.52 13.48 7.18
N MET A 329 -10.34 13.41 6.14
CA MET A 329 -11.62 12.69 6.20
C MET A 329 -11.44 11.26 5.67
N ASP A 330 -11.94 10.27 6.39
CA ASP A 330 -12.24 8.94 5.85
C ASP A 330 -13.75 8.82 5.65
N MET A 331 -14.21 9.08 4.42
CA MET A 331 -15.62 9.10 4.06
C MET A 331 -16.11 7.73 3.56
N ALA A 332 -15.42 6.62 3.86
CA ALA A 332 -15.73 5.30 3.31
C ALA A 332 -17.21 4.89 3.42
N HIS A 333 -17.87 5.18 4.55
CA HIS A 333 -19.28 4.85 4.75
C HIS A 333 -20.25 5.80 4.03
N ILE A 334 -19.86 7.06 3.82
CA ILE A 334 -20.77 8.11 3.34
C ILE A 334 -20.43 8.63 1.95
N SER A 335 -19.45 8.07 1.24
CA SER A 335 -18.98 8.59 -0.05
C SER A 335 -20.08 8.67 -1.12
N GLY A 336 -21.02 7.72 -1.16
CA GLY A 336 -22.18 7.85 -2.03
C GLY A 336 -23.08 9.03 -1.66
N LEU A 337 -23.29 9.26 -0.36
CA LEU A 337 -24.09 10.38 0.14
C LEU A 337 -23.43 11.73 -0.13
N VAL A 338 -22.10 11.81 -0.01
CA VAL A 338 -21.31 13.00 -0.36
C VAL A 338 -21.39 13.27 -1.85
N ALA A 339 -21.19 12.25 -2.70
CA ALA A 339 -21.31 12.39 -4.16
C ALA A 339 -22.72 12.83 -4.60
N ALA A 340 -23.77 12.34 -3.93
CA ALA A 340 -25.15 12.77 -4.17
C ALA A 340 -25.48 14.16 -3.59
N SER A 341 -24.55 14.79 -2.85
CA SER A 341 -24.75 16.06 -2.14
C SER A 341 -25.94 16.04 -1.17
N VAL A 342 -26.07 14.98 -0.37
CA VAL A 342 -27.17 14.83 0.63
C VAL A 342 -26.70 14.83 2.08
N VAL A 343 -25.40 15.02 2.31
CA VAL A 343 -24.76 15.21 3.64
C VAL A 343 -23.73 16.35 3.56
N GLY A 344 -23.13 16.74 4.69
CA GLY A 344 -22.08 17.75 4.73
C GLY A 344 -20.90 17.41 3.81
N ASN A 345 -20.26 18.45 3.27
CA ASN A 345 -19.16 18.30 2.33
C ASN A 345 -17.78 18.35 3.06
N PRO A 346 -17.06 17.23 3.20
CA PRO A 346 -15.77 17.22 3.88
C PRO A 346 -14.67 17.97 3.10
N PHE A 347 -14.83 18.13 1.79
CA PHE A 347 -13.84 18.77 0.91
C PHE A 347 -13.67 20.27 1.17
N ASP A 348 -14.63 20.90 1.86
CA ASP A 348 -14.53 22.33 2.21
C ASP A 348 -13.53 22.59 3.36
N TYR A 349 -13.19 21.56 4.14
CA TYR A 349 -12.41 21.69 5.38
C TYR A 349 -11.15 20.82 5.40
N CYS A 350 -11.23 19.61 4.85
CA CYS A 350 -10.15 18.63 4.97
C CYS A 350 -9.03 18.91 3.96
N ASP A 351 -7.82 18.47 4.30
CA ASP A 351 -6.65 18.56 3.41
C ASP A 351 -6.56 17.33 2.50
N ILE A 352 -7.01 16.19 3.03
CA ILE A 352 -7.00 14.88 2.39
C ILE A 352 -8.35 14.22 2.65
N VAL A 353 -8.90 13.56 1.63
CA VAL A 353 -10.13 12.76 1.77
C VAL A 353 -9.87 11.37 1.21
N THR A 354 -10.03 10.35 2.03
CA THR A 354 -9.92 8.95 1.65
C THR A 354 -11.29 8.29 1.61
N THR A 355 -11.42 7.26 0.79
CA THR A 355 -12.66 6.50 0.73
C THR A 355 -12.48 5.10 0.18
N THR A 356 -13.39 4.21 0.55
CA THR A 356 -13.64 2.97 -0.19
C THR A 356 -14.64 3.20 -1.32
N THR A 357 -14.52 2.40 -2.38
CA THR A 357 -15.39 2.54 -3.56
C THR A 357 -16.65 1.66 -3.55
N HIS A 358 -16.79 0.71 -2.62
CA HIS A 358 -17.82 -0.34 -2.66
C HIS A 358 -19.06 -0.12 -1.78
N LYS A 359 -18.99 0.70 -0.73
CA LYS A 359 -20.05 0.87 0.28
C LYS A 359 -21.24 1.68 -0.27
N SER A 360 -21.51 2.86 0.29
CA SER A 360 -22.56 3.76 -0.22
C SER A 360 -22.30 4.22 -1.65
N LEU A 361 -21.04 4.25 -2.11
CA LEU A 361 -20.72 4.56 -3.51
C LEU A 361 -21.10 3.43 -4.49
N ARG A 362 -21.28 2.18 -4.01
CA ARG A 362 -21.79 1.03 -4.78
C ARG A 362 -20.91 0.56 -5.96
N GLY A 363 -19.63 0.90 -5.95
CA GLY A 363 -18.64 0.50 -6.95
C GLY A 363 -17.94 -0.84 -6.68
N PRO A 364 -16.82 -1.12 -7.36
CA PRO A 364 -16.00 -2.31 -7.08
C PRO A 364 -15.28 -2.16 -5.73
N ARG A 365 -14.63 -3.22 -5.25
CA ARG A 365 -13.72 -3.13 -4.11
C ARG A 365 -12.42 -2.43 -4.54
N GLY A 366 -12.15 -1.28 -3.93
CA GLY A 366 -11.01 -0.41 -4.20
C GLY A 366 -10.99 0.77 -3.22
N GLY A 367 -9.99 1.64 -3.35
CA GLY A 367 -9.87 2.89 -2.60
C GLY A 367 -9.55 4.08 -3.50
N MET A 368 -9.80 5.29 -2.99
CA MET A 368 -9.35 6.54 -3.61
C MET A 368 -8.79 7.46 -2.53
N ILE A 369 -7.78 8.25 -2.89
CA ILE A 369 -7.21 9.31 -2.06
C ILE A 369 -7.31 10.62 -2.83
N PHE A 370 -8.15 11.54 -2.34
CA PHE A 370 -8.20 12.92 -2.80
C PHE A 370 -7.31 13.80 -1.93
N PHE A 371 -6.68 14.80 -2.55
CA PHE A 371 -5.78 15.71 -1.86
C PHE A 371 -5.83 17.11 -2.47
N LYS A 372 -5.59 18.12 -1.64
CA LYS A 372 -5.35 19.49 -2.12
C LYS A 372 -4.06 19.53 -2.93
N LYS A 373 -4.07 20.30 -4.03
CA LYS A 373 -2.89 20.53 -4.88
C LYS A 373 -1.95 21.59 -4.32
N ASP A 374 -2.48 22.60 -3.64
CA ASP A 374 -1.65 23.57 -2.93
C ASP A 374 -0.90 22.90 -1.77
N PRO A 375 0.36 23.25 -1.51
CA PRO A 375 1.10 22.70 -0.38
C PRO A 375 0.40 22.96 0.96
N VAL A 376 0.26 21.89 1.74
CA VAL A 376 -0.33 21.94 3.08
C VAL A 376 0.75 21.62 4.10
N LEU A 377 0.95 22.50 5.09
CA LEU A 377 1.99 22.38 6.11
C LEU A 377 3.40 22.14 5.52
N GLY A 378 3.67 22.72 4.35
CA GLY A 378 4.95 22.61 3.63
C GLY A 378 5.15 21.30 2.86
N ILE A 379 4.09 20.49 2.70
CA ILE A 379 4.14 19.23 1.94
C ILE A 379 3.32 19.37 0.66
N GLU A 380 3.93 19.04 -0.48
CA GLU A 380 3.27 18.86 -1.78
C GLU A 380 2.53 17.51 -1.79
N LEU A 381 1.25 17.53 -1.41
CA LEU A 381 0.47 16.31 -1.17
C LEU A 381 0.38 15.41 -2.42
N GLU A 382 0.27 15.98 -3.61
CA GLU A 382 0.20 15.23 -4.86
C GLU A 382 1.44 14.33 -5.06
N SER A 383 2.63 14.90 -4.89
CA SER A 383 3.89 14.14 -5.02
C SER A 383 4.04 13.14 -3.88
N ALA A 384 3.79 13.56 -2.64
CA ALA A 384 3.95 12.72 -1.46
C ALA A 384 3.04 11.48 -1.50
N ILE A 385 1.74 11.68 -1.76
CA ILE A 385 0.75 10.61 -1.80
C ILE A 385 1.00 9.68 -2.98
N ASN A 386 1.22 10.21 -4.18
CA ASN A 386 1.48 9.37 -5.35
C ASN A 386 2.71 8.50 -5.15
N ASN A 387 3.79 9.04 -4.59
CA ASN A 387 5.02 8.26 -4.29
C ASN A 387 4.82 7.22 -3.18
N ALA A 388 3.97 7.51 -2.19
CA ALA A 388 3.64 6.55 -1.13
C ALA A 388 2.82 5.37 -1.66
N VAL A 389 1.84 5.63 -2.54
CA VAL A 389 1.07 4.59 -3.23
C VAL A 389 2.03 3.74 -4.09
N PHE A 390 2.77 4.38 -5.00
CA PHE A 390 3.78 3.73 -5.82
C PHE A 390 4.98 4.67 -6.04
N PRO A 391 6.23 4.22 -5.81
CA PRO A 391 6.67 2.85 -5.53
C PRO A 391 6.70 2.48 -4.05
N GLY A 392 6.13 3.31 -3.15
CA GLY A 392 6.29 3.14 -1.71
C GLY A 392 5.68 1.85 -1.14
N LEU A 393 4.42 1.55 -1.47
CA LEU A 393 3.66 0.48 -0.82
C LEU A 393 3.01 -0.52 -1.78
N GLN A 394 2.73 -0.12 -3.02
CA GLN A 394 2.13 -0.98 -4.05
C GLN A 394 3.08 -1.15 -5.25
N GLY A 395 2.81 -2.15 -6.09
CA GLY A 395 3.42 -2.38 -7.40
C GLY A 395 2.47 -2.03 -8.55
N GLY A 396 2.22 -2.97 -9.46
CA GLY A 396 1.29 -2.77 -10.58
C GLY A 396 -0.17 -2.51 -10.14
N PRO A 397 -0.85 -1.49 -10.69
CA PRO A 397 -2.22 -1.17 -10.31
C PRO A 397 -3.24 -2.17 -10.88
N HIS A 398 -4.37 -2.33 -10.20
CA HIS A 398 -5.47 -3.21 -10.63
C HIS A 398 -6.37 -2.51 -11.66
N ASN A 399 -5.94 -2.48 -12.92
CA ASN A 399 -6.61 -1.76 -14.01
C ASN A 399 -8.07 -2.16 -14.23
N HIS A 400 -8.41 -3.43 -14.02
CA HIS A 400 -9.78 -3.93 -14.10
C HIS A 400 -10.70 -3.33 -13.02
N THR A 401 -10.18 -3.17 -11.79
CA THR A 401 -10.87 -2.45 -10.71
C THR A 401 -11.02 -0.96 -11.01
N ILE A 402 -9.98 -0.32 -11.56
CA ILE A 402 -10.05 1.08 -12.01
C ILE A 402 -11.10 1.24 -13.13
N GLY A 403 -11.20 0.25 -14.02
CA GLY A 403 -12.27 0.14 -15.03
C GLY A 403 -13.66 0.15 -14.42
N GLY A 404 -13.92 -0.77 -13.48
CA GLY A 404 -15.18 -0.82 -12.75
C GLY A 404 -15.46 0.47 -11.96
N LEU A 405 -14.43 1.09 -11.39
CA LEU A 405 -14.56 2.35 -10.67
C LEU A 405 -14.96 3.49 -11.59
N ALA A 406 -14.36 3.61 -12.77
CA ALA A 406 -14.73 4.61 -13.77
C ALA A 406 -16.20 4.48 -14.19
N VAL A 407 -16.72 3.25 -14.31
CA VAL A 407 -18.14 2.98 -14.58
C VAL A 407 -19.01 3.45 -13.41
N CYS A 408 -18.65 3.08 -12.18
CA CYS A 408 -19.36 3.49 -10.97
C CYS A 408 -19.44 5.02 -10.82
N LEU A 409 -18.33 5.73 -11.03
CA LEU A 409 -18.25 7.18 -10.89
C LEU A 409 -19.09 7.93 -11.94
N LYS A 410 -19.31 7.33 -13.12
CA LYS A 410 -20.27 7.86 -14.09
C LYS A 410 -21.70 7.73 -13.57
N HIS A 411 -22.05 6.60 -12.97
CA HIS A 411 -23.37 6.39 -12.38
C HIS A 411 -23.60 7.32 -11.18
N ALA A 412 -22.59 7.54 -10.33
CA ALA A 412 -22.69 8.43 -9.18
C ALA A 412 -23.06 9.89 -9.53
N GLN A 413 -22.85 10.31 -10.78
CA GLN A 413 -23.21 11.64 -11.29
C GLN A 413 -24.63 11.71 -11.86
N SER A 414 -25.37 10.60 -11.94
CA SER A 414 -26.68 10.56 -12.56
C SER A 414 -27.79 10.98 -11.59
N PRO A 415 -28.91 11.56 -12.08
CA PRO A 415 -30.05 11.88 -11.24
C PRO A 415 -30.61 10.67 -10.49
N GLU A 416 -30.58 9.49 -11.09
CA GLU A 416 -31.07 8.23 -10.51
C GLU A 416 -30.20 7.71 -9.35
N PHE A 417 -28.94 8.14 -9.26
CA PHE A 417 -28.11 7.84 -8.10
C PHE A 417 -28.45 8.75 -6.91
N LYS A 418 -28.89 9.99 -7.19
CA LYS A 418 -29.31 10.95 -6.17
C LYS A 418 -30.74 10.73 -5.68
N ALA A 419 -31.64 10.35 -6.58
CA ALA A 419 -33.04 10.02 -6.29
C ALA A 419 -33.15 8.77 -5.43
#